data_AF-A0A099D2C9-F1
#
_entry.id   AF-A0A099D2C9-F1
#
_cell.length_a   1.000
_cell.length_b   1.000
_cell.length_c   1.000
_cell.angle_alpha   90.00
_cell.angle_beta   90.00
_cell.angle_gamma   90.00
#
_symmetry.space_group_name_H-M   'P 1'
#
loop_
_entity.id
_entity.type
_entity.pdbx_description
1 polymer ?
#
loop_
_entity_poly.entity_id
_entity_poly.type
_entity_poly.pdbx_seq_one_letter_code
_entity_poly.pdbx_strand_id
1 'polypeptide(L)'
;MTPPDSQAIEVALDAMRSDAEVWRTAAGDLTKPADTVDGLTLTAADVSVWAAEHGFDSTYEQARVTIRQMLSKAEEYFRVIGDNLNTAADQYENDYLRAAENLNGISSEMGEN
;
A
#
# COMPACT_ATOMS: atom_id res chain seq x y z
N MET A 1 -9.96 5.11 33.95
CA MET A 1 -9.44 5.24 32.57
C MET A 1 -10.59 5.80 31.77
N THR A 2 -10.51 7.09 31.42
CA THR A 2 -11.58 7.78 30.68
C THR A 2 -11.65 7.17 29.28
N PRO A 3 -12.84 6.89 28.72
CA PRO A 3 -12.95 6.50 27.32
C PRO A 3 -12.19 7.51 26.45
N PRO A 4 -11.49 7.07 25.39
CA PRO A 4 -10.92 8.01 24.44
C PRO A 4 -12.05 8.91 23.91
N ASP A 5 -11.77 10.20 23.76
CA ASP A 5 -12.68 11.15 23.14
C ASP A 5 -13.09 10.62 21.76
N SER A 6 -14.39 10.50 21.50
CA SER A 6 -14.93 9.97 20.24
C SER A 6 -14.34 10.71 19.04
N GLN A 7 -14.13 12.02 19.19
CA GLN A 7 -13.51 12.85 18.18
C GLN A 7 -12.06 12.45 17.88
N ALA A 8 -11.28 12.06 18.90
CA ALA A 8 -9.90 11.62 18.70
C ALA A 8 -9.82 10.28 17.95
N ILE A 9 -10.81 9.39 18.15
CA ILE A 9 -10.89 8.11 17.43
C ILE A 9 -11.25 8.35 15.97
N GLU A 10 -12.25 9.19 15.68
CA GLU A 10 -12.62 9.55 14.30
C GLU A 10 -11.43 10.15 13.54
N VAL A 11 -10.71 11.09 14.15
CA VAL A 11 -9.50 11.69 13.54
C VAL A 11 -8.43 10.64 13.25
N ALA A 12 -8.23 9.66 14.15
CA ALA A 12 -7.26 8.60 13.93
C ALA A 12 -7.68 7.65 12.79
N LEU A 13 -8.96 7.29 12.71
CA LEU A 13 -9.50 6.46 11.63
C LEU A 13 -9.38 7.15 10.27
N ASP A 14 -9.69 8.45 10.21
CA ASP A 14 -9.52 9.26 8.99
C ASP A 14 -8.07 9.34 8.57
N ALA A 15 -7.14 9.51 9.52
CA ALA A 15 -5.70 9.51 9.23
C ALA A 15 -5.25 8.16 8.66
N MET A 16 -5.68 7.03 9.24
CA MET A 16 -5.35 5.70 8.74
C MET A 16 -5.87 5.47 7.31
N ARG A 17 -7.11 5.89 7.03
CA ARG A 17 -7.72 5.80 5.70
C ARG A 17 -7.04 6.71 4.68
N SER A 18 -6.64 7.91 5.09
CA SER A 18 -5.86 8.83 4.26
C SER A 18 -4.48 8.25 3.92
N ASP A 19 -3.77 7.72 4.92
CA ASP A 19 -2.46 7.09 4.70
C ASP A 19 -2.59 5.86 3.79
N ALA A 20 -3.64 5.06 3.95
CA ALA A 20 -3.93 3.93 3.07
C ALA A 20 -4.07 4.36 1.60
N GLU A 21 -4.75 5.48 1.35
CA GLU A 21 -4.92 6.02 0.00
C GLU A 21 -3.61 6.55 -0.59
N VAL A 22 -2.76 7.18 0.23
CA VAL A 22 -1.41 7.59 -0.18
C VAL A 22 -0.60 6.38 -0.66
N TRP A 23 -0.62 5.28 0.09
CA TRP A 23 0.06 4.04 -0.32
C TRP A 23 -0.51 3.44 -1.59
N ARG A 24 -1.84 3.42 -1.77
CA ARG A 24 -2.47 2.95 -3.01
C ARG A 24 -2.12 3.82 -4.21
N THR A 25 -2.10 5.14 -4.04
CA THR A 25 -1.68 6.09 -5.07
C THR A 25 -0.23 5.83 -5.47
N ALA A 26 0.67 5.71 -4.48
CA ALA A 26 2.08 5.41 -4.72
C ALA A 26 2.27 4.06 -5.45
N ALA A 27 1.45 3.05 -5.15
CA ALA A 27 1.46 1.79 -5.90
C ALA A 27 1.07 2.01 -7.37
N GLY A 28 -0.01 2.76 -7.63
CA GLY A 28 -0.45 3.11 -8.97
C GLY A 28 0.61 3.85 -9.78
N ASP A 29 1.33 4.78 -9.14
CA ASP A 29 2.39 5.59 -9.75
C ASP A 29 3.61 4.77 -10.22
N LEU A 30 3.79 3.54 -9.71
CA LEU A 30 4.86 2.64 -10.15
C LEU A 30 4.56 1.92 -11.47
N THR A 31 3.29 1.88 -11.90
CA THR A 31 2.86 1.19 -13.13
C THR A 31 3.61 1.75 -14.36
N LYS A 32 3.63 3.08 -14.51
CA LYS A 32 4.23 3.74 -15.68
C LYS A 32 5.75 3.57 -15.76
N PRO A 33 6.53 3.75 -14.67
CA PRO A 33 7.94 3.39 -14.66
C PRO A 33 8.19 1.93 -15.02
N ALA A 34 7.39 1.01 -14.50
CA ALA A 34 7.52 -0.42 -14.80
C ALA A 34 7.29 -0.72 -16.29
N ASP A 35 6.23 -0.16 -16.88
CA ASP A 35 5.95 -0.30 -18.32
C ASP A 35 7.04 0.35 -19.18
N THR A 36 7.59 1.47 -18.73
CA THR A 36 8.69 2.16 -19.42
C THR A 36 9.92 1.25 -19.48
N VAL A 37 10.31 0.65 -18.35
CA VAL A 37 11.44 -0.29 -18.28
C VAL A 37 11.17 -1.53 -19.14
N ASP A 38 9.92 -1.97 -19.25
CA ASP A 38 9.56 -3.08 -20.14
C ASP A 38 9.81 -2.80 -21.62
N GLY A 39 9.61 -1.56 -22.06
CA GLY A 39 9.85 -1.14 -23.44
C GLY A 39 11.31 -0.83 -23.79
N LEU A 40 12.20 -0.71 -22.80
CA LEU A 40 13.62 -0.36 -23.01
C LEU A 40 14.45 -1.62 -23.30
N THR A 41 14.16 -2.34 -24.38
CA THR A 41 14.93 -3.52 -24.79
C THR A 41 16.07 -3.15 -25.74
N LEU A 42 17.25 -3.74 -25.57
CA LEU A 42 18.35 -3.66 -26.52
C LEU A 42 18.71 -5.06 -26.99
N THR A 43 18.82 -5.24 -28.30
CA THR A 43 19.28 -6.47 -28.92
C THR A 43 20.74 -6.34 -29.34
N ALA A 44 21.38 -7.46 -29.70
CA ALA A 44 22.70 -7.47 -30.30
C ALA A 44 22.80 -6.59 -31.57
N ALA A 45 21.68 -6.34 -32.26
CA ALA A 45 21.63 -5.48 -33.44
C ALA A 45 21.63 -3.98 -33.10
N ASP A 46 21.26 -3.62 -31.87
CA ASP A 46 21.19 -2.24 -31.39
C ASP A 46 22.51 -1.75 -30.77
N VAL A 47 23.51 -2.63 -30.69
CA VAL A 47 24.80 -2.38 -30.05
C VAL A 47 25.94 -2.70 -31.01
N SER A 48 27.15 -2.21 -30.71
CA SER A 48 28.31 -2.55 -31.54
C SER A 48 28.64 -4.04 -31.45
N VAL A 49 29.23 -4.61 -32.52
CA VAL A 49 29.66 -6.01 -32.55
C VAL A 49 30.56 -6.34 -31.36
N TRP A 50 31.52 -5.45 -31.03
CA TRP A 50 32.37 -5.60 -29.86
C TRP A 50 31.56 -5.66 -28.56
N ALA A 51 30.54 -4.81 -28.39
CA ALA A 51 29.70 -4.83 -27.18
C ALA A 51 28.85 -6.10 -27.07
N ALA A 52 28.30 -6.58 -28.19
CA ALA A 52 27.57 -7.85 -28.24
C ALA A 52 28.48 -9.06 -27.92
N GLU A 53 29.69 -9.10 -28.48
CA GLU A 53 30.68 -10.17 -28.20
C GLU A 53 31.11 -10.20 -26.72
N HIS A 54 31.02 -9.06 -26.02
CA HIS A 54 31.31 -8.95 -24.60
C HIS A 54 30.06 -9.03 -23.71
N GLY A 55 28.88 -9.40 -24.27
CA GLY A 55 27.66 -9.69 -23.52
C GLY A 55 26.96 -8.47 -22.93
N PHE A 56 27.14 -7.29 -23.53
CA PHE A 56 26.48 -6.06 -23.07
C PHE A 56 24.95 -6.15 -23.16
N ASP A 57 24.42 -6.69 -24.27
CA ASP A 57 22.99 -6.90 -24.50
C ASP A 57 22.37 -7.79 -23.42
N SER A 58 23.01 -8.93 -23.10
CA SER A 58 22.61 -9.82 -22.02
C SER A 58 22.65 -9.13 -20.65
N THR A 59 23.72 -8.37 -20.37
CA THR A 59 23.88 -7.66 -19.09
C THR A 59 22.81 -6.58 -18.94
N TYR A 60 22.53 -5.85 -20.01
CA TYR A 60 21.49 -4.84 -20.06
C TYR A 60 20.10 -5.44 -19.84
N GLU A 61 19.79 -6.55 -20.51
CA GLU A 61 18.52 -7.25 -20.35
C GLU A 61 18.33 -7.76 -18.91
N GLN A 62 19.37 -8.33 -18.29
CA GLN A 62 19.32 -8.75 -16.88
C GLN A 62 19.05 -7.57 -15.93
N ALA A 63 19.71 -6.42 -16.16
CA ALA A 63 19.49 -5.22 -15.38
C ALA A 63 18.05 -4.70 -15.54
N ARG A 64 17.55 -4.66 -16.77
CA ARG A 64 16.18 -4.25 -17.12
C ARG A 64 15.15 -5.11 -16.39
N VAL A 65 15.27 -6.44 -16.50
CA VAL A 65 14.39 -7.40 -15.82
C VAL A 65 14.44 -7.23 -14.30
N THR A 66 15.64 -7.03 -13.73
CA THR A 66 15.80 -6.84 -12.29
C THR A 66 15.08 -5.56 -11.81
N ILE A 67 15.26 -4.44 -12.51
CA ILE A 67 14.59 -3.18 -12.18
C ILE A 67 13.07 -3.35 -12.29
N ARG A 68 12.58 -3.99 -13.36
CA ARG A 68 11.15 -4.29 -13.53
C ARG A 68 10.59 -5.07 -12.35
N GLN A 69 11.28 -6.12 -11.93
CA GLN A 69 10.87 -6.94 -10.78
C GLN A 69 10.85 -6.15 -9.47
N MET A 70 11.82 -5.27 -9.25
CA MET A 70 11.86 -4.41 -8.06
C MET A 70 10.66 -3.46 -8.03
N LEU A 71 10.31 -2.87 -9.18
CA LEU A 71 9.13 -1.99 -9.30
C LEU A 71 7.83 -2.76 -9.03
N SER A 72 7.68 -3.97 -9.58
CA SER A 72 6.52 -4.83 -9.30
C SER A 72 6.37 -5.15 -7.81
N LYS A 73 7.49 -5.50 -7.15
CA LYS A 73 7.47 -5.83 -5.72
C LYS A 73 7.16 -4.61 -4.86
N ALA A 74 7.67 -3.44 -5.23
CA ALA A 74 7.35 -2.20 -4.54
C ALA A 74 5.85 -1.87 -4.66
N GLU A 75 5.26 -2.03 -5.85
CA GLU A 75 3.82 -1.88 -6.06
C GLU A 75 3.02 -2.81 -5.14
N GLU A 76 3.37 -4.10 -5.13
CA GLU A 76 2.72 -5.10 -4.28
C GLU A 76 2.79 -4.71 -2.79
N TYR A 77 3.97 -4.34 -2.31
CA TYR A 77 4.13 -3.94 -0.90
C TYR A 77 3.31 -2.69 -0.56
N PHE A 78 3.26 -1.69 -1.43
CA PHE A 78 2.46 -0.49 -1.19
C PHE A 78 0.97 -0.81 -1.13
N ARG A 79 0.45 -1.68 -2.01
CA ARG A 79 -0.94 -2.16 -1.94
C ARG A 79 -1.22 -2.86 -0.62
N VAL A 80 -0.35 -3.79 -0.22
CA VAL A 80 -0.48 -4.53 1.05
C VAL A 80 -0.51 -3.60 2.25
N ILE A 81 0.36 -2.58 2.30
CA ILE A 81 0.35 -1.60 3.38
C ILE A 81 -0.98 -0.84 3.42
N GLY A 82 -1.46 -0.35 2.28
CA GLY A 82 -2.74 0.37 2.21
C GLY A 82 -3.93 -0.50 2.63
N ASP A 83 -3.96 -1.76 2.20
CA ASP A 83 -5.03 -2.68 2.57
C ASP A 83 -5.00 -3.04 4.06
N ASN A 84 -3.81 -3.20 4.64
CA ASN A 84 -3.66 -3.43 6.09
C ASN A 84 -4.13 -2.24 6.91
N LEU A 85 -3.82 -1.01 6.48
CA LEU A 85 -4.28 0.21 7.17
C LEU A 85 -5.80 0.35 7.13
N ASN A 86 -6.42 0.11 5.98
CA ASN A 86 -7.89 0.09 5.89
C ASN A 86 -8.50 -1.00 6.76
N THR A 87 -7.96 -2.22 6.70
CA THR A 87 -8.47 -3.34 7.51
C THR A 87 -8.38 -3.02 9.00
N ALA A 88 -7.27 -2.42 9.44
CA ALA A 88 -7.10 -2.02 10.82
C ALA A 88 -8.06 -0.89 11.22
N ALA A 89 -8.30 0.09 10.34
CA ALA A 89 -9.27 1.15 10.59
C ALA A 89 -10.69 0.58 10.76
N ASP A 90 -11.11 -0.32 9.87
CA ASP A 90 -12.43 -0.94 9.94
C ASP A 90 -12.59 -1.80 11.22
N GLN A 91 -11.52 -2.49 11.65
CA GLN A 91 -11.54 -3.23 12.91
C GLN A 91 -11.70 -2.29 14.11
N TYR A 92 -10.93 -1.20 14.17
CA TYR A 92 -11.03 -0.22 15.25
C TYR A 92 -12.39 0.47 15.30
N GLU A 93 -12.97 0.84 14.16
CA GLU A 93 -14.30 1.44 14.08
C GLU A 93 -15.37 0.49 14.62
N ASN A 94 -15.32 -0.79 14.22
CA ASN A 94 -16.27 -1.81 14.69
C ASN A 94 -16.14 -2.07 16.20
N ASP A 95 -14.91 -2.17 16.71
CA ASP A 95 -14.68 -2.37 18.14
C ASP A 95 -15.17 -1.18 18.97
N TYR A 96 -15.00 0.04 18.45
CA TYR A 96 -15.53 1.25 19.07
C TYR A 96 -17.06 1.27 19.09
N LEU A 97 -17.72 0.99 17.96
CA LEU A 97 -19.19 0.95 17.87
C LEU A 97 -19.79 -0.08 18.84
N ARG A 98 -19.19 -1.28 18.91
CA ARG A 98 -19.61 -2.32 19.86
C ARG A 98 -19.44 -1.90 21.32
N ALA A 99 -18.35 -1.20 21.64
CA ALA A 99 -18.13 -0.68 22.99
C ALA A 99 -19.18 0.39 23.35
N ALA A 100 -19.54 1.27 22.42
CA ALA A 100 -20.57 2.30 22.63
C ALA A 100 -21.97 1.69 22.84
N GLU A 101 -22.34 0.67 22.06
CA GLU A 101 -23.60 -0.06 22.24
C GLU A 101 -23.70 -0.71 23.62
N ASN A 102 -22.63 -1.38 24.08
CA ASN A 102 -22.59 -2.01 25.40
C ASN A 102 -22.77 -1.00 26.53
N LEU A 103 -22.16 0.20 26.42
CA LEU A 103 -22.29 1.25 27.41
C LEU A 103 -23.71 1.83 27.47
N ASN A 104 -24.37 1.99 26.32
CA ASN A 104 -25.77 2.44 26.26
C ASN A 104 -26.73 1.42 26.89
N GLY A 105 -26.51 0.12 26.65
CA GLY A 105 -27.30 -0.94 27.29
C GLY A 105 -27.22 -0.91 28.81
N ILE A 106 -26.01 -0.81 29.37
CA ILE A 106 -25.78 -0.75 30.83
C ILE A 106 -26.42 0.51 31.43
N SER A 107 -26.28 1.67 30.78
CA SER A 107 -26.86 2.93 31.25
C SER A 107 -28.40 2.87 31.31
N SER A 108 -29.02 2.21 30.32
CA SER A 108 -30.48 2.03 30.29
C SER A 108 -30.98 1.15 31.43
N GLU A 109 -30.27 0.06 31.76
CA GLU A 109 -30.64 -0.84 32.86
C GLU A 109 -30.47 -0.19 34.25
N MET A 110 -29.52 0.72 34.41
CA MET A 110 -29.29 1.43 35.67
C MET A 110 -30.25 2.61 35.88
N GLY A 111 -30.91 3.11 34.83
CA GLY A 111 -31.89 4.21 34.89
C GLY A 111 -33.33 3.77 35.18
N GLU A 112 -33.62 2.46 35.14
CA GLU A 112 -34.97 1.90 35.37
C GLU A 112 -35.18 1.29 36.78
N ASN A 113 -34.26 1.50 37.73
CA ASN A 113 -34.42 1.13 39.16
C ASN A 113 -34.31 2.36 40.09
#